data_AF-A0A498FNI4-F1
#
_entry.id   AF-A0A498FNI4-F1
#
_cell.length_a   1.000
_cell.length_b   1.000
_cell.length_c   1.000
_cell.angle_alpha   90.00
_cell.angle_beta   90.00
_cell.angle_gamma   90.00
#
_symmetry.space_group_name_H-M   'P 1'
#
loop_
_entity.id
_entity.type
_entity.pdbx_description
1 polymer ?
#
loop_
_entity_poly.entity_id
_entity_poly.type
_entity_poly.pdbx_seq_one_letter_code
_entity_poly.pdbx_strand_id
1 'polypeptide(L)'
;MARRIRTGHYKLGETEEVREDRQGERRLCTFEYGVVKGHTANTADPPEESDERVYWAHFCPGALYRSKWFVYRVEIDPGDSPEAQPQLLERLDDKQAATSWLENRYADEFTRTY
;
A
#
# COMPACT_ATOMS: atom_id res chain seq x y z
N MET A 1 -2.08 -12.21 8.94
CA MET A 1 -3.30 -11.56 9.51
C MET A 1 -3.16 -10.05 9.35
N ALA A 2 -4.22 -9.37 8.91
CA ALA A 2 -4.19 -7.93 8.66
C ALA A 2 -3.99 -7.11 9.96
N ARG A 3 -2.88 -6.36 10.04
CA ARG A 3 -2.58 -5.42 11.13
C ARG A 3 -3.22 -4.07 10.83
N ARG A 4 -4.09 -3.59 11.73
CA ARG A 4 -4.66 -2.24 11.61
C ARG A 4 -3.58 -1.19 11.88
N ILE A 5 -3.29 -0.34 10.90
CA ILE A 5 -2.42 0.84 11.06
C ILE A 5 -3.24 1.99 11.66
N ARG A 6 -4.41 2.26 11.07
CA ARG A 6 -5.39 3.25 11.55
C ARG A 6 -6.81 2.87 11.14
N THR A 7 -7.79 3.63 11.58
CA THR A 7 -9.19 3.36 11.23
C THR A 7 -9.39 3.41 9.71
N GLY A 8 -9.80 2.28 9.12
CA GLY A 8 -9.97 2.15 7.68
C GLY A 8 -8.67 1.89 6.90
N HIS A 9 -7.56 1.53 7.56
CA HIS A 9 -6.29 1.22 6.91
C HIS A 9 -5.60 0.03 7.60
N TYR A 10 -5.34 -1.01 6.83
CA TYR A 10 -4.83 -2.28 7.31
C TYR A 10 -3.67 -2.75 6.44
N LYS A 11 -2.54 -3.04 7.07
CA LYS A 11 -1.40 -3.73 6.46
C LYS A 11 -1.63 -5.23 6.50
N LEU A 12 -1.27 -5.94 5.44
CA LEU A 12 -1.42 -7.39 5.37
C LEU A 12 -0.09 -8.13 5.30
N GLY A 13 0.91 -7.54 4.65
CA GLY A 13 2.22 -8.16 4.53
C GLY A 13 3.24 -7.24 3.89
N GLU A 14 4.45 -7.75 3.79
CA GLU A 14 5.56 -7.13 3.07
C GLU A 14 6.16 -8.17 2.12
N THR A 15 6.73 -7.71 1.02
CA THR A 15 7.55 -8.54 0.14
C THR A 15 8.86 -7.83 -0.14
N GLU A 16 9.88 -8.59 -0.49
CA GLU A 16 11.16 -8.07 -0.96
C GLU A 16 11.34 -8.43 -2.42
N GLU A 17 11.60 -7.43 -3.26
CA GLU A 17 11.86 -7.62 -4.69
C GLU A 17 13.22 -7.01 -5.03
N VAL A 18 14.07 -7.74 -5.75
CA VAL A 18 15.28 -7.15 -6.33
C VAL A 18 14.91 -6.41 -7.60
N ARG A 19 15.10 -5.09 -7.62
CA ARG A 19 14.91 -4.25 -8.80
C ARG A 19 16.24 -3.72 -9.32
N GLU A 20 16.33 -3.67 -10.63
CA GLU A 20 17.41 -2.96 -11.31
C GLU A 20 16.97 -1.51 -11.53
N ASP A 21 17.81 -0.57 -11.10
CA ASP A 21 17.55 0.85 -11.31
C ASP A 21 17.90 1.28 -12.75
N ARG A 22 17.79 2.58 -13.05
CA ARG A 22 18.12 3.10 -14.39
C ARG A 22 19.61 3.03 -14.74
N GLN A 23 20.47 2.80 -13.76
CA GLN A 23 21.92 2.72 -13.90
C GLN A 23 22.41 1.26 -14.01
N GLY A 24 21.50 0.29 -13.88
CA GLY A 24 21.82 -1.14 -13.91
C GLY A 24 22.18 -1.71 -12.53
N GLU A 25 22.03 -0.94 -11.46
CA GLU A 25 22.32 -1.41 -10.10
C GLU A 25 21.13 -2.18 -9.52
N ARG A 26 21.40 -3.39 -9.04
CA ARG A 26 20.41 -4.23 -8.39
C ARG A 26 20.28 -3.83 -6.93
N ARG A 27 19.11 -3.35 -6.54
CA ARG A 27 18.75 -3.00 -5.16
C ARG A 27 17.64 -3.90 -4.65
N LEU A 28 17.69 -4.24 -3.36
CA LEU A 28 16.59 -4.91 -2.67
C LEU A 28 15.57 -3.84 -2.28
N CYS A 29 14.33 -4.00 -2.75
CA CYS A 29 13.22 -3.10 -2.46
C CYS A 29 12.20 -3.83 -1.58
N THR A 30 11.84 -3.24 -0.44
CA THR A 30 10.75 -3.75 0.39
C THR A 30 9.44 -3.07 0.02
N PHE A 31 8.42 -3.87 -0.27
CA PHE A 31 7.07 -3.41 -0.59
C PHE A 31 6.10 -3.77 0.52
N GLU A 32 5.40 -2.79 1.08
CA GLU A 32 4.25 -3.01 1.95
C GLU A 32 2.99 -3.20 1.13
N TYR A 33 2.19 -4.20 1.51
CA TYR A 33 0.89 -4.50 0.94
C TYR A 33 -0.22 -4.34 1.97
N GLY A 34 -1.34 -3.76 1.55
CA GLY A 34 -2.47 -3.54 2.45
C GLY A 34 -3.75 -3.15 1.77
N VAL A 35 -4.74 -2.84 2.61
CA VAL A 35 -6.05 -2.35 2.18
C VAL A 35 -6.43 -1.07 2.91
N VAL A 36 -7.03 -0.13 2.20
CA VAL A 36 -7.45 1.17 2.72
C VAL A 36 -8.86 1.50 2.25
N LYS A 37 -9.69 2.02 3.14
CA LYS A 37 -11.03 2.53 2.80
C LYS A 37 -10.87 3.84 2.06
N GLY A 38 -11.61 4.04 0.97
CA GLY A 38 -11.46 5.22 0.12
C GLY A 38 -11.65 6.54 0.85
N HIS A 39 -12.53 6.60 1.85
CA HIS A 39 -12.64 7.79 2.69
C HIS A 39 -11.35 8.10 3.47
N THR A 40 -10.69 7.07 4.01
CA THR A 40 -9.40 7.18 4.71
C THR A 40 -8.26 7.51 3.74
N ALA A 41 -8.27 6.97 2.53
CA ALA A 41 -7.28 7.32 1.49
C ALA A 41 -7.42 8.78 1.03
N ASN A 42 -8.66 9.26 0.88
CA ASN A 42 -8.97 10.61 0.40
C ASN A 42 -8.78 11.70 1.46
N THR A 43 -8.68 11.35 2.75
CA THR A 43 -8.58 12.35 3.81
C THR A 43 -7.18 12.88 3.99
N ALA A 44 -6.14 12.19 3.48
CA ALA A 44 -4.76 12.65 3.25
C ALA A 44 -4.12 13.60 4.29
N ASP A 45 -4.65 13.71 5.51
CA ASP A 45 -3.94 14.29 6.63
C ASP A 45 -2.89 13.25 7.03
N PRO A 46 -1.59 13.56 6.87
CA PRO A 46 -0.57 12.76 7.51
C PRO A 46 -0.82 12.81 9.02
N PRO A 47 -0.66 11.70 9.76
CA PRO A 47 -0.54 11.79 11.21
C PRO A 47 0.48 12.86 11.58
N GLU A 48 0.18 13.73 12.55
CA GLU A 48 1.15 14.70 13.10
C GLU A 48 2.43 14.02 13.61
N GLU A 49 2.39 12.70 13.84
CA GLU A 49 3.47 11.87 14.40
C GLU A 49 4.10 10.86 13.42
N SER A 50 3.77 10.86 12.12
CA SER A 50 4.44 9.94 11.17
C SER A 50 5.29 10.69 10.16
N ASP A 51 6.61 10.49 10.23
CA ASP A 51 7.61 10.95 9.24
C ASP A 51 7.37 10.42 7.81
N GLU A 52 6.47 9.44 7.64
CA GLU A 52 6.17 8.81 6.35
C GLU A 52 5.05 9.54 5.62
N ARG A 53 5.44 10.45 4.70
CA ARG A 53 4.54 11.10 3.73
C ARG A 53 4.04 10.11 2.68
N VAL A 54 3.24 9.12 3.06
CA VAL A 54 2.56 8.29 2.06
C VAL A 54 1.39 9.10 1.50
N TYR A 55 1.57 9.68 0.32
CA TYR A 55 0.59 10.55 -0.31
C TYR A 55 -0.48 9.72 -1.04
N TRP A 56 -1.57 9.39 -0.34
CA TRP A 56 -2.68 8.58 -0.85
C TRP A 56 -3.62 9.31 -1.81
N ALA A 57 -3.55 10.66 -1.85
CA ALA A 57 -4.49 11.50 -2.58
C ALA A 57 -4.41 11.35 -4.12
N HIS A 58 -3.35 10.75 -4.66
CA HIS A 58 -3.23 10.50 -6.10
C HIS A 58 -4.11 9.35 -6.62
N PHE A 59 -4.67 8.51 -5.75
CA PHE A 59 -5.43 7.38 -6.24
C PHE A 59 -6.78 7.72 -6.85
N CYS A 60 -7.48 8.76 -6.39
CA CYS A 60 -8.87 8.96 -6.79
C CYS A 60 -9.37 10.42 -6.61
N PRO A 61 -9.64 11.16 -7.71
CA PRO A 61 -10.51 12.33 -7.65
C PRO A 61 -11.99 11.89 -7.56
N GLY A 62 -12.71 12.32 -6.53
CA GLY A 62 -14.18 12.34 -6.52
C GLY A 62 -14.88 11.40 -5.52
N ALA A 63 -15.99 11.87 -4.98
CA ALA A 63 -16.71 11.31 -3.83
C ALA A 63 -17.30 9.89 -4.00
N LEU A 64 -17.30 9.31 -5.20
CA LEU A 64 -17.84 7.97 -5.50
C LEU A 64 -17.01 6.82 -4.90
N TYR A 65 -15.79 7.10 -4.47
CA TYR A 65 -14.84 6.11 -3.97
C TYR A 65 -14.84 5.95 -2.44
N ARG A 66 -15.55 6.80 -1.69
CA ARG A 66 -15.53 6.81 -0.21
C ARG A 66 -16.03 5.51 0.43
N SER A 67 -16.95 4.81 -0.22
CA SER A 67 -17.53 3.55 0.25
C SER A 67 -16.70 2.32 -0.11
N LYS A 68 -15.75 2.45 -1.04
CA LYS A 68 -14.95 1.33 -1.56
C LYS A 68 -13.71 1.09 -0.70
N TRP A 69 -13.15 -0.09 -0.86
CA TRP A 69 -11.88 -0.52 -0.31
C TRP A 69 -10.86 -0.69 -1.43
N PHE A 70 -9.65 -0.24 -1.19
CA PHE A 70 -8.57 -0.21 -2.16
C PHE A 70 -7.47 -1.11 -1.66
N VAL A 71 -6.98 -1.94 -2.56
CA VAL A 71 -5.83 -2.79 -2.35
C VAL A 71 -4.61 -2.03 -2.88
N TYR A 72 -3.58 -1.89 -2.06
CA TYR A 72 -2.39 -1.11 -2.43
C TYR A 72 -1.10 -1.90 -2.22
N ARG A 73 -0.06 -1.43 -2.91
CA ARG A 73 1.35 -1.69 -2.55
C ARG A 73 2.13 -0.39 -2.48
N VAL A 74 3.10 -0.26 -1.59
CA VAL A 74 3.97 0.91 -1.48
C VAL A 74 5.40 0.49 -1.18
N GLU A 75 6.37 1.13 -1.82
CA GLU A 75 7.80 0.90 -1.55
C GLU A 75 8.18 1.61 -0.24
N ILE A 76 8.68 0.88 0.76
CA ILE A 76 8.99 1.43 2.09
C ILE A 76 10.31 2.20 2.08
N ASP A 77 11.26 1.78 1.24
CA ASP A 77 12.56 2.42 1.10
C ASP A 77 12.82 2.79 -0.37
N PRO A 78 12.24 3.89 -0.87
CA PRO A 78 12.41 4.30 -2.26
C PRO A 78 13.83 4.81 -2.58
N GLY A 79 14.72 4.92 -1.58
CA GLY A 79 16.02 5.58 -1.69
C GLY A 79 15.88 7.10 -1.82
N ASP A 80 16.57 7.70 -2.80
CA ASP A 80 16.59 9.16 -3.06
C ASP A 80 15.27 9.75 -3.60
N SER A 81 14.23 8.94 -3.81
CA SER A 81 12.93 9.46 -4.23
C SER A 81 12.12 9.85 -2.98
N PRO A 82 11.92 11.16 -2.70
CA PRO A 82 11.47 11.65 -1.40
C PRO A 82 10.01 11.31 -1.04
N GLU A 83 9.29 10.63 -1.94
CA GLU A 83 7.89 10.27 -1.74
C GLU A 83 7.67 8.83 -2.19
N ALA A 84 7.47 7.93 -1.22
CA ALA A 84 6.96 6.60 -1.46
C ALA A 84 5.55 6.71 -2.06
N GLN A 85 5.43 6.53 -3.38
CA GLN A 85 4.15 6.60 -4.06
C GLN A 85 3.45 5.25 -3.94
N PRO A 86 2.29 5.19 -3.27
CA PRO A 86 1.53 3.96 -3.25
C PRO A 86 0.99 3.67 -4.66
N GLN A 87 0.90 2.39 -5.01
CA GLN A 87 0.30 1.88 -6.25
C GLN A 87 -1.02 1.16 -5.96
N LEU A 88 -2.04 1.43 -6.78
CA LEU A 88 -3.36 0.84 -6.64
C LEU A 88 -3.38 -0.48 -7.39
N LEU A 89 -3.68 -1.56 -6.68
CA LEU A 89 -3.76 -2.90 -7.24
C LEU A 89 -5.19 -3.26 -7.62
N GLU A 90 -6.15 -2.93 -6.76
CA GLU A 90 -7.56 -3.31 -6.97
C GLU A 90 -8.53 -2.42 -6.18
N ARG A 91 -9.78 -2.31 -6.66
CA ARG A 91 -10.88 -1.60 -5.99
C ARG A 91 -12.07 -2.52 -5.76
N LEU A 92 -12.47 -2.67 -4.50
CA LEU A 92 -13.50 -3.61 -4.06
C LEU A 92 -14.56 -2.93 -3.18
N ASP A 93 -15.69 -3.60 -3.00
CA ASP A 93 -16.85 -3.02 -2.31
C ASP A 93 -16.72 -3.03 -0.78
N ASP A 94 -16.02 -4.01 -0.24
CA ASP A 94 -15.87 -4.20 1.19
C ASP A 94 -14.46 -4.63 1.59
N LYS A 95 -14.17 -4.53 2.90
CA LYS A 95 -12.86 -4.84 3.46
C LYS A 95 -12.49 -6.30 3.27
N GLN A 96 -13.46 -7.21 3.47
CA GLN A 96 -13.19 -8.64 3.44
C GLN A 96 -12.82 -9.07 2.03
N ALA A 97 -13.56 -8.61 1.02
CA ALA A 97 -13.21 -8.82 -0.38
C ALA A 97 -11.81 -8.29 -0.71
N ALA A 98 -11.46 -7.08 -0.26
CA ALA A 98 -10.12 -6.51 -0.45
C ALA A 98 -9.01 -7.31 0.23
N THR A 99 -9.27 -7.76 1.46
CA THR A 99 -8.33 -8.59 2.24
C THR A 99 -8.12 -9.94 1.55
N SER A 100 -9.21 -10.62 1.20
CA SER A 100 -9.17 -11.94 0.54
C SER A 100 -8.56 -11.87 -0.85
N TRP A 101 -8.78 -10.79 -1.62
CA TRP A 101 -8.10 -10.60 -2.90
C TRP A 101 -6.58 -10.58 -2.73
N LEU A 102 -6.10 -9.82 -1.74
CA LEU A 102 -4.68 -9.65 -1.48
C LEU A 102 -4.05 -10.92 -0.91
N GLU A 103 -4.73 -11.62 0.00
CA GLU A 103 -4.31 -12.93 0.50
C GLU A 103 -4.28 -13.97 -0.63
N ASN A 104 -5.32 -14.09 -1.46
CA ASN A 104 -5.35 -15.08 -2.54
C ASN A 104 -4.25 -14.87 -3.58
N ARG A 105 -3.77 -13.64 -3.74
CA ARG A 105 -2.79 -13.29 -4.79
C ARG A 105 -1.35 -13.26 -4.29
N TYR A 106 -1.13 -12.93 -3.03
CA TYR A 106 0.19 -12.64 -2.47
C TYR A 106 0.47 -13.32 -1.12
N ALA A 107 -0.44 -14.15 -0.58
CA ALA A 107 -0.21 -14.80 0.72
C ALA A 107 1.10 -15.60 0.77
N ASP A 108 1.45 -16.28 -0.33
CA ASP A 108 2.70 -17.05 -0.44
C ASP A 108 3.95 -16.16 -0.51
N GLU A 109 3.78 -14.87 -0.82
CA GLU A 109 4.84 -13.88 -0.92
C GLU A 109 5.04 -13.09 0.38
N PHE A 110 3.99 -12.93 1.20
CA PHE A 110 4.00 -12.12 2.44
C PHE A 110 4.91 -12.59 3.57
N THR A 111 5.77 -13.56 3.32
CA THR A 111 6.76 -14.09 4.27
C THR A 111 8.02 -14.61 3.59
N ARG A 112 8.22 -14.38 2.28
CA ARG A 112 9.50 -14.67 1.62
C ARG A 112 10.43 -13.47 1.80
N THR A 113 11.09 -13.45 2.95
CA THR A 113 12.35 -12.71 3.11
C THR A 113 13.39 -13.45 2.26
N TYR A 114 13.96 -12.79 1.24
CA TYR A 114 14.96 -13.41 0.35
C TYR A 114 16.37 -13.25 0.90
#